data_AF-A0A1X4IV10-F1
#
_entry.id   AF-A0A1X4IV10-F1
#
_cell.length_a   1.000
_cell.length_b   1.000
_cell.length_c   1.000
_cell.angle_alpha   90.00
_cell.angle_beta   90.00
_cell.angle_gamma   90.00
#
_symmetry.space_group_name_H-M   'P 1'
#
loop_
_entity.id
_entity.type
_entity.pdbx_description
1 polymer ?
#
loop_
_entity_poly.entity_id
_entity_poly.type
_entity_poly.pdbx_seq_one_letter_code
_entity_poly.pdbx_strand_id
1 'polypeptide(L)'
;MPTTLPTERNHPREVTIPGQSMLVGAVDSHVHCCPHINRRTVSLFDAVYQAAEHGLVGLGLMDVFANTSGLAALANRELGHLGVDVFGGVILEPYAGGLSERVVQTALKMGYAEGDGARFISLPCHHTAFVAKSEGRSPAYIETCLAIPETGPLPDPLPAIIDACVEADVVFNLGHLSGGEHVRVAEFAAQRGCTRMLCPAGYLDQDEAQAIAATGAKLEYSFFVFSHATDIPQTMVDRERHKFARADFGRAVSILQHIGADSFVLSSDSGALVLPPPVEAFRGFIAMFASCGVSDADLRKMTVDNPIDLFKVGLR
;
A
#
# COMPACT_ATOMS: atom_id res chain seq x y z
N MET A 1 -64.73 2.23 23.34
CA MET A 1 -63.65 1.33 23.79
C MET A 1 -62.54 1.42 22.76
N PRO A 2 -61.37 1.99 23.09
CA PRO A 2 -60.29 2.14 22.12
C PRO A 2 -59.58 0.80 21.93
N THR A 3 -59.42 0.40 20.67
CA THR A 3 -58.68 -0.78 20.23
C THR A 3 -57.19 -0.53 20.44
N THR A 4 -56.58 -1.23 21.39
CA THR A 4 -55.12 -1.25 21.59
C THR A 4 -54.49 -2.09 20.49
N LEU A 5 -53.79 -1.45 19.55
CA LEU A 5 -52.86 -2.14 18.65
C LEU A 5 -51.64 -2.62 19.47
N PRO A 6 -51.16 -3.86 19.26
CA PRO A 6 -49.96 -4.32 19.93
C PRO A 6 -48.73 -3.60 19.36
N THR A 7 -48.02 -2.89 20.22
CA THR A 7 -46.70 -2.34 19.94
C THR A 7 -45.66 -3.45 20.03
N GLU A 8 -45.52 -4.25 18.97
CA GLU A 8 -44.30 -5.01 18.77
C GLU A 8 -43.14 -4.02 18.60
N ARG A 9 -42.37 -3.85 19.68
CA ARG A 9 -41.07 -3.19 19.60
C ARG A 9 -40.19 -4.05 18.72
N ASN A 10 -39.98 -3.60 17.48
CA ASN A 10 -38.91 -4.10 16.62
C ASN A 10 -37.60 -4.00 17.41
N HIS A 11 -37.09 -5.14 17.87
CA HIS A 11 -35.68 -5.22 18.24
C HIS A 11 -34.87 -4.77 17.02
N PRO A 12 -33.90 -3.84 17.15
CA PRO A 12 -33.04 -3.53 16.02
C PRO A 12 -32.39 -4.84 15.59
N ARG A 13 -32.66 -5.27 14.35
CA ARG A 13 -31.95 -6.42 13.77
C ARG A 13 -30.47 -6.05 13.79
N GLU A 14 -29.67 -6.89 14.42
CA GLU A 14 -28.21 -6.76 14.40
C GLU A 14 -27.78 -6.74 12.93
N VAL A 15 -27.30 -5.59 12.46
CA VAL A 15 -26.83 -5.44 11.08
C VAL A 15 -25.40 -5.97 11.05
N THR A 16 -25.23 -7.20 10.57
CA THR A 16 -23.88 -7.73 10.30
C THR A 16 -23.29 -6.97 9.10
N ILE A 17 -22.19 -6.28 9.33
CA ILE A 17 -21.46 -5.59 8.24
C ILE A 17 -20.64 -6.64 7.48
N PRO A 18 -20.84 -6.82 6.16
CA PRO A 18 -20.10 -7.83 5.39
C PRO A 18 -18.58 -7.66 5.50
N GLY A 19 -17.84 -8.76 5.61
CA GLY A 19 -16.38 -8.75 5.64
C GLY A 19 -15.74 -8.32 6.97
N GLN A 20 -16.52 -7.98 8.00
CA GLN A 20 -15.97 -7.53 9.29
C GLN A 20 -15.07 -8.59 9.95
N SER A 21 -15.47 -9.87 9.92
CA SER A 21 -14.65 -10.97 10.45
C SER A 21 -13.36 -11.22 9.66
N MET A 22 -13.26 -10.74 8.41
CA MET A 22 -12.07 -10.92 7.56
C MET A 22 -10.92 -9.97 7.94
N LEU A 23 -11.20 -8.96 8.76
CA LEU A 23 -10.21 -8.02 9.28
C LEU A 23 -9.38 -8.60 10.44
N VAL A 24 -9.91 -9.63 11.12
CA VAL A 24 -9.27 -10.21 12.31
C VAL A 24 -7.96 -10.89 11.93
N GLY A 25 -6.85 -10.39 12.48
CA GLY A 25 -5.50 -10.83 12.19
C GLY A 25 -4.90 -10.20 10.94
N ALA A 26 -5.63 -9.34 10.22
CA ALA A 26 -5.15 -8.76 8.97
C ALA A 26 -4.15 -7.61 9.19
N VAL A 27 -3.38 -7.34 8.14
CA VAL A 27 -2.43 -6.23 8.03
C VAL A 27 -2.86 -5.37 6.85
N ASP A 28 -3.14 -4.09 7.09
CA ASP A 28 -3.28 -3.12 6.01
C ASP A 28 -1.95 -2.40 5.82
N SER A 29 -1.16 -2.83 4.83
CA SER A 29 0.22 -2.37 4.64
C SER A 29 0.36 -1.00 3.96
N HIS A 30 -0.74 -0.38 3.54
CA HIS A 30 -0.72 0.86 2.77
C HIS A 30 -1.83 1.79 3.25
N VAL A 31 -1.54 2.60 4.26
CA VAL A 31 -2.49 3.53 4.89
C VAL A 31 -1.95 4.95 4.88
N HIS A 32 -2.80 5.87 4.43
CA HIS A 32 -2.51 7.30 4.36
C HIS A 32 -3.23 8.08 5.47
N CYS A 33 -2.75 7.98 6.70
CA CYS A 33 -3.31 8.69 7.87
C CYS A 33 -2.35 9.71 8.52
N CYS A 34 -1.16 9.88 7.94
CA CYS A 34 -0.16 10.82 8.44
C CYS A 34 -0.56 12.29 8.18
N PRO A 35 -0.01 13.25 8.95
CA PRO A 35 -0.19 14.68 8.67
C PRO A 35 0.19 15.00 7.23
N HIS A 36 -0.75 15.61 6.51
CA HIS A 36 -0.63 15.78 5.07
C HIS A 36 -1.12 17.17 4.66
N ILE A 37 -0.62 17.69 3.54
CA ILE A 37 -1.02 19.02 3.02
C ILE A 37 -2.50 19.06 2.61
N ASN A 38 -3.06 17.90 2.28
CA ASN A 38 -4.48 17.68 2.07
C ASN A 38 -5.14 17.06 3.31
N ARG A 39 -6.46 17.22 3.43
CA ARG A 39 -7.21 16.61 4.54
C ARG A 39 -7.18 15.07 4.46
N ARG A 40 -6.94 14.44 5.60
CA ARG A 40 -7.13 13.00 5.82
C ARG A 40 -8.48 12.73 6.48
N THR A 41 -9.01 11.52 6.29
CA THR A 41 -10.29 11.09 6.91
C THR A 41 -10.14 10.75 8.39
N VAL A 42 -8.94 10.32 8.80
CA VAL A 42 -8.60 9.92 10.16
C VAL A 42 -7.18 10.39 10.49
N SER A 43 -6.88 10.61 11.78
CA SER A 43 -5.51 10.78 12.22
C SER A 43 -4.78 9.43 12.32
N LEU A 44 -3.46 9.46 12.48
CA LEU A 44 -2.66 8.27 12.76
C LEU A 44 -3.19 7.48 13.96
N PHE A 45 -3.49 8.15 15.08
CA PHE A 45 -3.96 7.47 16.28
C PHE A 45 -5.38 6.93 16.10
N ASP A 46 -6.26 7.66 15.42
CA ASP A 46 -7.60 7.15 15.08
C ASP A 46 -7.52 5.88 14.23
N ALA A 47 -6.60 5.83 13.27
CA ALA A 47 -6.38 4.64 12.44
C ALA A 47 -5.93 3.43 13.28
N VAL A 48 -5.03 3.63 14.25
CA VAL A 48 -4.58 2.56 15.16
C VAL A 48 -5.71 2.09 16.08
N TYR A 49 -6.49 3.00 16.66
CA TYR A 49 -7.65 2.63 17.48
C TYR A 49 -8.68 1.84 16.67
N GLN A 50 -9.01 2.29 15.47
CA GLN A 50 -9.95 1.60 14.58
C GLN A 50 -9.44 0.22 14.16
N ALA A 51 -8.14 0.10 13.86
CA ALA A 51 -7.51 -1.18 13.55
C ALA A 51 -7.62 -2.16 14.72
N ALA A 52 -7.28 -1.70 15.94
CA ALA A 52 -7.39 -2.52 17.15
C ALA A 52 -8.83 -2.96 17.44
N GLU A 53 -9.80 -2.04 17.30
CA GLU A 53 -11.24 -2.32 17.50
C GLU A 53 -11.76 -3.40 16.54
N HIS A 54 -11.21 -3.47 15.33
CA HIS A 54 -11.59 -4.45 14.30
C HIS A 54 -10.66 -5.67 14.24
N GLY A 55 -9.68 -5.77 15.15
CA GLY A 55 -8.80 -6.92 15.29
C GLY A 55 -7.67 -7.03 14.25
N LEU A 56 -7.33 -5.94 13.55
CA LEU A 56 -6.11 -5.91 12.73
C LEU A 56 -4.88 -5.98 13.64
N VAL A 57 -3.79 -6.54 13.13
CA VAL A 57 -2.53 -6.72 13.87
C VAL A 57 -1.38 -5.87 13.32
N GLY A 58 -1.57 -5.25 12.14
CA GLY A 58 -0.54 -4.39 11.57
C GLY A 58 -1.09 -3.28 10.68
N LEU A 59 -0.38 -2.15 10.67
CA LEU A 59 -0.67 -0.99 9.82
C LEU A 59 0.61 -0.42 9.22
N GLY A 60 0.67 -0.31 7.89
CA GLY A 60 1.77 0.33 7.16
C GLY A 60 1.46 1.78 6.83
N LEU A 61 2.23 2.70 7.37
CA LEU A 61 2.06 4.14 7.15
C LEU A 61 2.77 4.58 5.87
N MET A 62 2.02 4.99 4.87
CA MET A 62 2.55 5.60 3.65
C MET A 62 2.24 7.10 3.61
N ASP A 63 3.20 7.88 3.12
CA ASP A 63 3.02 9.30 2.89
C ASP A 63 3.93 9.77 1.74
N VAL A 64 3.39 10.58 0.84
CA VAL A 64 4.10 11.05 -0.37
C VAL A 64 4.98 12.29 -0.09
N PHE A 65 4.85 12.92 1.08
CA PHE A 65 5.57 14.14 1.45
C PHE A 65 6.59 13.94 2.56
N ALA A 66 6.47 12.88 3.36
CA ALA A 66 7.30 12.69 4.54
C ALA A 66 7.71 11.24 4.77
N ASN A 67 8.85 11.06 5.43
CA ASN A 67 9.23 9.79 6.02
C ASN A 67 8.32 9.48 7.22
N THR A 68 7.72 8.30 7.24
CA THR A 68 6.77 7.86 8.26
C THR A 68 7.38 6.94 9.34
N SER A 69 8.65 6.53 9.24
CA SER A 69 9.27 5.60 10.20
C SER A 69 9.24 6.13 11.64
N GLY A 70 9.56 7.41 11.84
CA GLY A 70 9.49 8.05 13.16
C GLY A 70 8.06 8.20 13.70
N LEU A 71 7.06 8.38 12.81
CA LEU A 71 5.66 8.40 13.22
C LEU A 71 5.17 7.01 13.63
N ALA A 72 5.62 5.96 12.92
CA ALA A 72 5.36 4.58 13.30
C ALA A 72 6.00 4.25 14.67
N ALA A 73 7.26 4.63 14.88
CA ALA A 73 7.95 4.47 16.16
C ALA A 73 7.19 5.17 17.31
N LEU A 74 6.70 6.39 17.07
CA LEU A 74 5.88 7.12 18.05
C LEU A 74 4.55 6.41 18.32
N ALA A 75 3.81 5.99 17.29
CA ALA A 75 2.55 5.26 17.45
C ALA A 75 2.76 3.96 18.25
N ASN A 76 3.83 3.24 17.97
CA ASN A 76 4.19 2.02 18.69
C ASN A 76 4.51 2.25 20.16
N ARG A 77 5.19 3.36 20.47
CA ARG A 77 5.52 3.74 21.85
C ARG A 77 4.27 4.10 22.64
N GLU A 78 3.36 4.87 22.05
CA GLU A 78 2.17 5.39 22.73
C GLU A 78 1.02 4.38 22.76
N LEU A 79 0.84 3.62 21.68
CA LEU A 79 -0.33 2.78 21.43
C LEU A 79 0.00 1.28 21.30
N GLY A 80 1.25 0.86 21.50
CA GLY A 80 1.64 -0.55 21.35
C GLY A 80 0.88 -1.51 22.27
N HIS A 81 0.31 -1.02 23.36
CA HIS A 81 -0.56 -1.79 24.26
C HIS A 81 -1.87 -2.27 23.61
N LEU A 82 -2.23 -1.73 22.44
CA LEU A 82 -3.39 -2.15 21.65
C LEU A 82 -3.12 -3.37 20.77
N GLY A 83 -1.87 -3.83 20.66
CA GLY A 83 -1.51 -5.02 19.88
C GLY A 83 -1.49 -4.83 18.36
N VAL A 84 -1.47 -3.58 17.88
CA VAL A 84 -1.29 -3.25 16.46
C VAL A 84 0.16 -2.85 16.20
N ASP A 85 0.88 -3.63 15.39
CA ASP A 85 2.25 -3.32 14.99
C ASP A 85 2.25 -2.31 13.83
N VAL A 86 2.53 -1.05 14.15
CA VAL A 86 2.59 0.03 13.17
C VAL A 86 3.98 0.10 12.58
N PHE A 87 4.11 0.18 11.26
CA PHE A 87 5.40 0.37 10.59
C PHE A 87 5.33 1.48 9.57
N GLY A 88 6.48 2.06 9.25
CA GLY A 88 6.59 3.16 8.31
C GLY A 88 7.81 3.00 7.41
N GLY A 89 8.03 4.00 6.58
CA GLY A 89 9.09 3.99 5.58
C GLY A 89 9.15 5.32 4.85
N VAL A 90 9.81 5.33 3.69
CA VAL A 90 9.90 6.51 2.85
C VAL A 90 9.55 6.16 1.41
N ILE A 91 8.70 6.97 0.80
CA ILE A 91 8.52 7.02 -0.65
C ILE A 91 9.50 8.08 -1.15
N LEU A 92 10.39 7.71 -2.07
CA LEU A 92 11.49 8.57 -2.55
C LEU A 92 11.01 9.65 -3.52
N GLU A 93 9.86 10.26 -3.23
CA GLU A 93 9.35 11.46 -3.88
C GLU A 93 10.32 12.63 -3.71
N PRO A 94 10.40 13.57 -4.67
CA PRO A 94 11.24 14.76 -4.55
C PRO A 94 11.02 15.54 -3.26
N TYR A 95 9.79 15.59 -2.75
CA TYR A 95 9.44 16.31 -1.52
C TYR A 95 10.00 15.66 -0.25
N ALA A 96 10.21 14.34 -0.26
CA ALA A 96 10.82 13.59 0.82
C ALA A 96 12.36 13.49 0.68
N GLY A 97 12.94 14.18 -0.31
CA GLY A 97 14.37 14.21 -0.60
C GLY A 97 14.79 13.45 -1.86
N GLY A 98 13.85 12.84 -2.58
CA GLY A 98 14.07 12.20 -3.87
C GLY A 98 14.85 10.88 -3.81
N LEU A 99 15.23 10.39 -4.99
CA LEU A 99 16.05 9.18 -5.15
C LEU A 99 17.47 9.41 -4.59
N SER A 100 17.68 9.07 -3.31
CA SER A 100 18.88 9.44 -2.56
C SER A 100 19.25 8.40 -1.52
N GLU A 101 20.49 7.89 -1.58
CA GLU A 101 21.04 6.97 -0.57
C GLU A 101 21.02 7.58 0.83
N ARG A 102 21.28 8.89 0.94
CA ARG A 102 21.28 9.58 2.24
C ARG A 102 19.89 9.59 2.87
N VAL A 103 18.83 9.76 2.07
CA VAL A 103 17.44 9.70 2.53
C VAL A 103 17.13 8.28 3.04
N VAL A 104 17.51 7.26 2.28
CA VAL A 104 17.34 5.85 2.65
C VAL A 104 18.05 5.53 3.96
N GLN A 105 19.34 5.84 4.07
CA GLN A 105 20.13 5.59 5.27
C GLN A 105 19.60 6.33 6.50
N THR A 106 19.02 7.51 6.31
CA THR A 106 18.36 8.25 7.40
C THR A 106 17.06 7.55 7.81
N ALA A 107 16.24 7.13 6.85
CA ALA A 107 14.97 6.47 7.11
C ALA A 107 15.14 5.13 7.84
N LEU A 108 16.11 4.32 7.42
CA LEU A 108 16.46 3.03 8.05
C LEU A 108 16.87 3.16 9.52
N LYS A 109 17.31 4.34 9.97
CA LYS A 109 17.81 4.58 11.33
C LYS A 109 16.91 5.50 12.16
N MET A 110 15.84 6.03 11.55
CA MET A 110 14.99 7.03 12.19
C MET A 110 13.95 6.36 13.09
N GLY A 111 14.14 6.52 14.41
CA GLY A 111 13.30 5.94 15.46
C GLY A 111 13.80 6.30 16.86
N TYR A 112 13.25 5.66 17.90
CA TYR A 112 13.69 5.85 19.29
C TYR A 112 14.69 4.78 19.74
N ALA A 113 14.62 3.58 19.15
CA ALA A 113 15.48 2.45 19.43
C ALA A 113 15.94 1.76 18.13
N GLU A 114 16.88 0.83 18.27
CA GLU A 114 17.24 -0.07 17.17
C GLU A 114 16.02 -0.90 16.75
N GLY A 115 15.80 -1.04 15.44
CA GLY A 115 14.63 -1.72 14.87
C GLY A 115 13.39 -0.83 14.61
N ASP A 116 13.37 0.42 15.09
CA ASP A 116 12.26 1.37 14.84
C ASP A 116 12.29 2.02 13.45
N GLY A 117 13.36 1.81 12.69
CA GLY A 117 13.57 2.42 11.38
C GLY A 117 12.54 2.02 10.32
N ALA A 118 12.72 2.57 9.13
CA ALA A 118 11.90 2.23 7.97
C ALA A 118 11.85 0.71 7.73
N ARG A 119 10.66 0.14 7.57
CA ARG A 119 10.44 -1.25 7.13
C ARG A 119 10.18 -1.37 5.62
N PHE A 120 10.04 -0.23 4.95
CA PHE A 120 10.03 -0.18 3.50
C PHE A 120 10.75 1.07 2.97
N ILE A 121 11.32 0.92 1.78
CA ILE A 121 11.80 2.01 0.93
C ILE A 121 11.09 1.87 -0.41
N SER A 122 10.37 2.91 -0.83
CA SER A 122 9.61 2.90 -2.08
C SER A 122 10.23 3.81 -3.11
N LEU A 123 10.29 3.35 -4.36
CA LEU A 123 10.44 4.25 -5.51
C LEU A 123 9.25 5.23 -5.59
N PRO A 124 9.40 6.36 -6.31
CA PRO A 124 8.35 7.36 -6.44
C PRO A 124 7.01 6.79 -6.95
N CYS A 125 5.93 7.47 -6.57
CA CYS A 125 4.56 7.17 -6.97
C CYS A 125 4.01 8.19 -7.97
N HIS A 126 4.28 9.48 -7.77
CA HIS A 126 3.75 10.58 -8.58
C HIS A 126 4.81 11.27 -9.45
N HIS A 127 6.09 10.96 -9.25
CA HIS A 127 7.22 11.46 -10.05
C HIS A 127 7.90 10.33 -10.83
N THR A 128 7.10 9.47 -11.47
CA THR A 128 7.56 8.50 -12.46
C THR A 128 7.06 8.90 -13.85
N ALA A 129 7.83 8.58 -14.88
CA ALA A 129 7.45 8.91 -16.25
C ALA A 129 6.14 8.22 -16.66
N PHE A 130 5.88 7.02 -16.14
CA PHE A 130 4.61 6.30 -16.34
C PHE A 130 3.40 7.09 -15.81
N VAL A 131 3.47 7.55 -14.56
CA VAL A 131 2.35 8.31 -13.96
C VAL A 131 2.21 9.68 -14.62
N ALA A 132 3.32 10.38 -14.84
CA ALA A 132 3.28 11.70 -15.49
C ALA A 132 2.66 11.65 -16.90
N LYS A 133 2.97 10.61 -17.69
CA LYS A 133 2.36 10.40 -19.02
C LYS A 133 0.87 10.09 -18.90
N SER A 134 0.49 9.21 -17.97
CA SER A 134 -0.89 8.82 -17.75
C SER A 134 -1.78 9.99 -17.28
N GLU A 135 -1.21 10.92 -16.53
CA GLU A 135 -1.86 12.17 -16.11
C GLU A 135 -1.89 13.25 -17.20
N GLY A 136 -1.23 13.03 -18.36
CA GLY A 136 -1.17 14.01 -19.44
C GLY A 136 -0.29 15.22 -19.13
N ARG A 137 0.75 15.05 -18.31
CA ARG A 137 1.67 16.13 -17.91
C ARG A 137 2.51 16.62 -19.09
N SER A 138 3.00 17.85 -18.98
CA SER A 138 3.85 18.44 -20.02
C SER A 138 5.14 17.64 -20.25
N PRO A 139 5.72 17.65 -21.46
CA PRO A 139 7.01 16.99 -21.74
C PRO A 139 8.13 17.40 -20.76
N ALA A 140 8.22 18.69 -20.42
CA ALA A 140 9.20 19.21 -19.47
C ALA A 140 9.04 18.64 -18.06
N TYR A 141 7.82 18.30 -17.64
CA TYR A 141 7.58 17.63 -16.36
C TYR A 141 7.93 16.13 -16.43
N ILE A 142 7.61 15.46 -17.55
CA ILE A 142 7.96 14.04 -17.73
C ILE A 142 9.49 13.84 -17.69
N GLU A 143 10.26 14.79 -18.23
CA GLU A 143 11.73 14.77 -18.21
C GLU A 143 12.35 14.84 -16.79
N THR A 144 11.62 15.34 -15.78
CA THR A 144 12.10 15.38 -14.39
C THR A 144 11.75 14.13 -13.59
N CYS A 145 10.93 13.24 -14.16
CA CYS A 145 10.43 12.05 -13.47
C CYS A 145 11.39 10.86 -13.61
N LEU A 146 11.31 9.92 -12.68
CA LEU A 146 12.03 8.65 -12.77
C LEU A 146 11.52 7.84 -13.97
N ALA A 147 12.45 7.42 -14.83
CA ALA A 147 12.22 6.44 -15.89
C ALA A 147 13.30 5.38 -15.83
N ILE A 148 12.92 4.12 -16.07
CA ILE A 148 13.83 2.99 -16.14
C ILE A 148 14.13 2.72 -17.63
N PRO A 149 15.41 2.72 -18.05
CA PRO A 149 15.75 2.46 -19.43
C PRO A 149 15.48 0.98 -19.78
N GLU A 150 14.97 0.73 -20.98
CA GLU A 150 14.69 -0.64 -21.48
C GLU A 150 15.95 -1.52 -21.49
N THR A 151 17.11 -0.92 -21.76
CA THR A 151 18.41 -1.60 -21.83
C THR A 151 19.50 -0.79 -21.14
N GLY A 152 20.65 -1.42 -20.84
CA GLY A 152 21.75 -0.76 -20.15
C GLY A 152 21.59 -0.70 -18.63
N PRO A 153 22.45 0.03 -17.91
CA PRO A 153 22.39 0.07 -16.45
C PRO A 153 21.11 0.76 -15.93
N LEU A 154 20.65 0.36 -14.75
CA LEU A 154 19.64 1.13 -14.01
C LEU A 154 20.21 2.50 -13.60
N PRO A 155 19.38 3.56 -13.50
CA PRO A 155 19.85 4.90 -13.17
C PRO A 155 20.41 4.96 -11.74
N ASP A 156 21.49 5.70 -11.53
CA ASP A 156 21.98 5.99 -10.19
C ASP A 156 21.01 6.92 -9.42
N PRO A 157 20.86 6.76 -8.09
CA PRO A 157 21.53 5.78 -7.23
C PRO A 157 20.72 4.49 -6.98
N LEU A 158 19.84 4.08 -7.91
CA LEU A 158 18.93 2.93 -7.70
C LEU A 158 19.64 1.62 -7.31
N PRO A 159 20.77 1.23 -7.96
CA PRO A 159 21.56 0.08 -7.52
C PRO A 159 21.90 0.10 -6.02
N ALA A 160 22.41 1.22 -5.50
CA ALA A 160 22.83 1.35 -4.11
C ALA A 160 21.63 1.38 -3.14
N ILE A 161 20.49 1.92 -3.57
CA ILE A 161 19.24 1.89 -2.79
C ILE A 161 18.76 0.45 -2.60
N ILE A 162 18.80 -0.37 -3.66
CA ILE A 162 18.45 -1.79 -3.59
C ILE A 162 19.40 -2.51 -2.63
N ASP A 163 20.71 -2.28 -2.75
CA ASP A 163 21.72 -2.90 -1.88
C ASP A 163 21.48 -2.53 -0.40
N ALA A 164 21.10 -1.28 -0.11
CA ALA A 164 20.74 -0.84 1.23
C ALA A 164 19.47 -1.53 1.78
N CYS A 165 18.47 -1.80 0.92
CA CYS A 165 17.28 -2.54 1.32
C CYS A 165 17.60 -4.00 1.64
N VAL A 166 18.49 -4.63 0.86
CA VAL A 166 18.99 -5.98 1.10
C VAL A 166 19.74 -6.05 2.43
N GLU A 167 20.69 -5.14 2.67
CA GLU A 167 21.49 -5.11 3.90
C GLU A 167 20.62 -4.93 5.14
N ALA A 168 19.61 -4.07 5.07
CA ALA A 168 18.70 -3.80 6.18
C ALA A 168 17.56 -4.84 6.31
N ASP A 169 17.43 -5.78 5.36
CA ASP A 169 16.32 -6.73 5.27
C ASP A 169 14.95 -6.02 5.35
N VAL A 170 14.76 -4.97 4.56
CA VAL A 170 13.50 -4.20 4.50
C VAL A 170 12.86 -4.35 3.13
N VAL A 171 11.56 -4.04 3.05
CA VAL A 171 10.81 -4.12 1.80
C VAL A 171 11.28 -3.06 0.82
N PHE A 172 11.73 -3.49 -0.36
CA PHE A 172 11.90 -2.61 -1.50
C PHE A 172 10.58 -2.55 -2.29
N ASN A 173 9.88 -1.42 -2.21
CA ASN A 173 8.67 -1.17 -2.99
C ASN A 173 9.06 -0.53 -4.33
N LEU A 174 8.61 -1.16 -5.42
CA LEU A 174 8.99 -0.79 -6.78
C LEU A 174 8.32 0.52 -7.26
N GLY A 175 7.43 1.12 -6.47
CA GLY A 175 6.76 2.37 -6.82
C GLY A 175 5.86 2.24 -8.05
N HIS A 176 5.45 3.36 -8.63
CA HIS A 176 4.49 3.37 -9.75
C HIS A 176 5.21 3.46 -11.10
N LEU A 177 5.83 2.36 -11.53
CA LEU A 177 6.46 2.25 -12.85
C LEU A 177 5.47 1.63 -13.87
N SER A 178 5.82 1.66 -15.15
CA SER A 178 5.13 0.83 -16.14
C SER A 178 5.51 -0.65 -15.98
N GLY A 179 4.72 -1.57 -16.55
CA GLY A 179 4.95 -3.00 -16.35
C GLY A 179 6.31 -3.51 -16.82
N GLY A 180 6.78 -3.09 -18.00
CA GLY A 180 8.14 -3.40 -18.47
C GLY A 180 9.25 -2.84 -17.56
N GLU A 181 9.05 -1.66 -16.98
CA GLU A 181 9.98 -1.08 -15.99
C GLU A 181 9.95 -1.86 -14.67
N HIS A 182 8.76 -2.28 -14.21
CA HIS A 182 8.61 -3.13 -13.02
C HIS A 182 9.31 -4.47 -13.18
N VAL A 183 9.08 -5.19 -14.29
CA VAL A 183 9.76 -6.47 -14.58
C VAL A 183 11.27 -6.29 -14.49
N ARG A 184 11.80 -5.27 -15.15
CA ARG A 184 13.24 -4.99 -15.19
C ARG A 184 13.82 -4.68 -13.80
N VAL A 185 13.15 -3.86 -13.01
CA VAL A 185 13.60 -3.53 -11.65
C VAL A 185 13.50 -4.74 -10.72
N ALA A 186 12.42 -5.51 -10.80
CA ALA A 186 12.22 -6.73 -10.01
C ALA A 186 13.32 -7.76 -10.28
N GLU A 187 13.60 -8.05 -11.56
CA GLU A 187 14.65 -9.00 -11.95
C GLU A 187 16.02 -8.56 -11.46
N PHE A 188 16.34 -7.26 -11.62
CA PHE A 188 17.61 -6.72 -11.16
C PHE A 188 17.73 -6.80 -9.63
N ALA A 189 16.69 -6.43 -8.89
CA ALA A 189 16.66 -6.49 -7.44
C ALA A 189 16.78 -7.93 -6.93
N ALA A 190 16.11 -8.90 -7.57
CA ALA A 190 16.25 -10.31 -7.25
C ALA A 190 17.66 -10.84 -7.50
N GLN A 191 18.29 -10.47 -8.63
CA GLN A 191 19.69 -10.83 -8.93
C GLN A 191 20.67 -10.27 -7.90
N ARG A 192 20.29 -9.19 -7.21
CA ARG A 192 21.05 -8.57 -6.11
C ARG A 192 20.82 -9.21 -4.75
N GLY A 193 19.90 -10.17 -4.67
CA GLY A 193 19.53 -10.84 -3.42
C GLY A 193 18.41 -10.15 -2.65
N CYS A 194 17.64 -9.23 -3.27
CA CYS A 194 16.46 -8.67 -2.64
C CYS A 194 15.36 -9.73 -2.57
N THR A 195 15.03 -10.17 -1.36
CA THR A 195 13.99 -11.17 -1.08
C THR A 195 12.67 -10.56 -0.65
N ARG A 196 12.66 -9.27 -0.28
CA ARG A 196 11.48 -8.54 0.20
C ARG A 196 11.13 -7.43 -0.78
N MET A 197 10.26 -7.76 -1.73
CA MET A 197 9.82 -6.81 -2.76
C MET A 197 8.30 -6.70 -2.78
N LEU A 198 7.81 -5.48 -2.95
CA LEU A 198 6.40 -5.18 -3.18
C LEU A 198 6.25 -4.42 -4.50
N CYS A 199 5.35 -4.86 -5.36
CA CYS A 199 5.10 -4.25 -6.66
C CYS A 199 3.63 -3.85 -6.81
N PRO A 200 3.31 -2.54 -6.90
CA PRO A 200 1.98 -2.07 -7.25
C PRO A 200 1.51 -2.66 -8.58
N ALA A 201 0.43 -3.44 -8.57
CA ALA A 201 0.07 -4.34 -9.67
C ALA A 201 -1.20 -3.93 -10.45
N GLY A 202 -1.84 -2.82 -10.08
CA GLY A 202 -3.17 -2.43 -10.60
C GLY A 202 -3.28 -2.28 -12.12
N TYR A 203 -2.16 -2.06 -12.82
CA TYR A 203 -2.14 -1.81 -14.27
C TYR A 203 -1.36 -2.83 -15.08
N LEU A 204 -0.84 -3.88 -14.43
CA LEU A 204 -0.07 -4.93 -15.09
C LEU A 204 -0.96 -5.79 -15.97
N ASP A 205 -0.39 -6.31 -17.06
CA ASP A 205 -0.95 -7.47 -17.73
C ASP A 205 -0.52 -8.79 -17.05
N GLN A 206 -1.03 -9.91 -17.55
CA GLN A 206 -0.77 -11.22 -16.96
C GLN A 206 0.70 -11.65 -17.10
N ASP A 207 1.34 -11.37 -18.23
CA ASP A 207 2.72 -11.80 -18.49
C ASP A 207 3.70 -10.99 -17.65
N GLU A 208 3.47 -9.68 -17.53
CA GLU A 208 4.21 -8.78 -16.64
C GLU A 208 4.07 -9.21 -15.18
N ALA A 209 2.84 -9.44 -14.71
CA ALA A 209 2.58 -9.89 -13.34
C ALA A 209 3.24 -11.25 -13.06
N GLN A 210 3.19 -12.18 -14.01
CA GLN A 210 3.82 -13.51 -13.88
C GLN A 210 5.35 -13.40 -13.82
N ALA A 211 5.95 -12.55 -14.63
CA ALA A 211 7.39 -12.32 -14.63
C ALA A 211 7.85 -11.69 -13.30
N ILE A 212 7.13 -10.69 -12.79
CA ILE A 212 7.42 -10.05 -11.51
C ILE A 212 7.26 -11.04 -10.34
N ALA A 213 6.17 -11.80 -10.30
CA ALA A 213 5.94 -12.81 -9.25
C ALA A 213 7.04 -13.89 -9.24
N ALA A 214 7.57 -14.27 -10.42
CA ALA A 214 8.66 -15.25 -10.53
C ALA A 214 9.98 -14.77 -9.89
N THR A 215 10.15 -13.47 -9.67
CA THR A 215 11.30 -12.91 -8.93
C THR A 215 11.18 -13.05 -7.41
N GLY A 216 10.01 -13.47 -6.91
CA GLY A 216 9.69 -13.52 -5.48
C GLY A 216 9.01 -12.25 -4.95
N ALA A 217 8.82 -11.23 -5.78
CA ALA A 217 8.07 -10.04 -5.39
C ALA A 217 6.60 -10.34 -5.12
N LYS A 218 6.03 -9.68 -4.10
CA LYS A 218 4.58 -9.67 -3.87
C LYS A 218 3.93 -8.58 -4.73
N LEU A 219 2.85 -8.93 -5.40
CA LEU A 219 2.02 -8.03 -6.19
C LEU A 219 0.98 -7.37 -5.27
N GLU A 220 0.98 -6.05 -5.21
CA GLU A 220 0.02 -5.27 -4.41
C GLU A 220 -1.19 -4.87 -5.27
N TYR A 221 -2.37 -5.27 -4.81
CA TYR A 221 -3.60 -4.62 -5.22
C TYR A 221 -4.07 -3.71 -4.10
N SER A 222 -4.26 -2.42 -4.42
CA SER A 222 -4.72 -1.42 -3.48
C SER A 222 -6.13 -0.94 -3.83
N PHE A 223 -6.99 -0.73 -2.83
CA PHE A 223 -8.38 -0.33 -3.08
C PHE A 223 -8.49 0.98 -3.87
N PHE A 224 -7.56 1.94 -3.67
CA PHE A 224 -7.54 3.24 -4.36
C PHE A 224 -7.78 3.10 -5.87
N VAL A 225 -6.97 2.29 -6.56
CA VAL A 225 -6.98 2.19 -8.03
C VAL A 225 -8.22 1.47 -8.59
N PHE A 226 -8.96 0.74 -7.75
CA PHE A 226 -10.22 0.08 -8.12
C PHE A 226 -11.47 0.87 -7.69
N SER A 227 -11.30 2.01 -7.02
CA SER A 227 -12.38 2.77 -6.40
C SER A 227 -12.84 3.99 -7.22
N HIS A 228 -13.81 4.73 -6.70
CA HIS A 228 -14.24 6.04 -7.24
C HIS A 228 -13.20 7.15 -7.07
N ALA A 229 -12.12 6.94 -6.32
CA ALA A 229 -11.04 7.92 -6.21
C ALA A 229 -10.43 8.29 -7.57
N THR A 230 -10.36 7.33 -8.52
CA THR A 230 -9.81 7.54 -9.86
C THR A 230 -10.73 8.35 -10.78
N ASP A 231 -12.03 8.40 -10.49
CA ASP A 231 -13.01 9.13 -11.31
C ASP A 231 -12.98 10.65 -11.04
N ILE A 232 -12.43 11.03 -9.89
CA ILE A 232 -12.42 12.40 -9.37
C ILE A 232 -11.04 13.01 -9.64
N PRO A 233 -10.95 14.22 -10.22
CA PRO A 233 -9.68 14.92 -10.34
C PRO A 233 -9.09 15.21 -8.96
N GLN A 234 -7.87 14.75 -8.69
CA GLN A 234 -7.24 14.90 -7.37
C GLN A 234 -6.01 15.80 -7.42
N THR A 235 -5.82 16.57 -6.35
CA THR A 235 -4.61 17.35 -6.09
C THR A 235 -3.71 16.53 -5.16
N MET A 236 -3.07 15.48 -5.68
CA MET A 236 -2.30 14.55 -4.84
C MET A 236 -0.96 15.18 -4.43
N VAL A 237 -0.25 15.76 -5.40
CA VAL A 237 1.08 16.36 -5.21
C VAL A 237 1.16 17.86 -5.50
N ASP A 238 0.25 18.39 -6.32
CA ASP A 238 0.22 19.81 -6.65
C ASP A 238 -1.23 20.31 -6.87
N ARG A 239 -1.36 21.54 -7.41
CA ARG A 239 -2.67 22.16 -7.68
C ARG A 239 -3.31 21.69 -8.98
N GLU A 240 -2.56 21.02 -9.84
CA GLU A 240 -3.13 20.43 -11.05
C GLU A 240 -3.99 19.24 -10.65
N ARG A 241 -5.17 19.17 -11.25
CA ARG A 241 -6.20 18.20 -10.88
C ARG A 241 -6.24 17.11 -11.92
N HIS A 242 -5.47 16.05 -11.69
CA HIS A 242 -5.35 14.95 -12.63
C HIS A 242 -6.27 13.81 -12.30
N LYS A 243 -6.59 13.03 -13.33
CA LYS A 243 -7.28 11.75 -13.21
C LYS A 243 -6.35 10.65 -13.67
N PHE A 244 -6.59 9.47 -13.14
CA PHE A 244 -5.97 8.24 -13.63
C PHE A 244 -7.06 7.28 -14.05
N ALA A 245 -6.76 6.40 -15.02
CA ALA A 245 -7.70 5.36 -15.41
C ALA A 245 -7.97 4.41 -14.23
N ARG A 246 -9.23 4.05 -13.99
CA ARG A 246 -9.53 2.99 -13.03
C ARG A 246 -8.89 1.67 -13.49
N ALA A 247 -8.25 0.96 -12.57
CA ALA A 247 -7.76 -0.38 -12.82
C ALA A 247 -8.92 -1.36 -13.11
N ASP A 248 -8.68 -2.31 -14.01
CA ASP A 248 -9.69 -3.32 -14.35
C ASP A 248 -9.72 -4.40 -13.26
N PHE A 249 -10.76 -4.35 -12.41
CA PHE A 249 -10.93 -5.31 -11.33
C PHE A 249 -11.15 -6.75 -11.82
N GLY A 250 -11.83 -6.93 -12.96
CA GLY A 250 -12.02 -8.26 -13.56
C GLY A 250 -10.70 -8.86 -14.03
N ARG A 251 -9.84 -8.04 -14.63
CA ARG A 251 -8.46 -8.43 -14.98
C ARG A 251 -7.66 -8.79 -13.73
N ALA A 252 -7.73 -7.99 -12.67
CA ALA A 252 -7.02 -8.26 -11.42
C ALA A 252 -7.40 -9.62 -10.82
N VAL A 253 -8.70 -9.96 -10.81
CA VAL A 253 -9.18 -11.29 -10.38
C VAL A 253 -8.66 -12.40 -11.29
N SER A 254 -8.66 -12.21 -12.62
CA SER A 254 -8.13 -13.20 -13.57
C SER A 254 -6.62 -13.45 -13.37
N ILE A 255 -5.84 -12.39 -13.15
CA ILE A 255 -4.40 -12.49 -12.90
C ILE A 255 -4.14 -13.19 -11.57
N LEU A 256 -4.88 -12.84 -10.51
CA LEU A 256 -4.83 -13.52 -9.21
C LEU A 256 -5.12 -15.02 -9.33
N GLN A 257 -6.15 -15.40 -10.10
CA GLN A 257 -6.50 -16.81 -10.33
C GLN A 257 -5.42 -17.56 -11.12
N HIS A 258 -4.71 -16.88 -12.02
CA HIS A 258 -3.64 -17.48 -12.81
C HIS A 258 -2.36 -17.70 -12.00
N ILE A 259 -1.94 -16.69 -11.24
CA ILE A 259 -0.66 -16.69 -10.50
C ILE A 259 -0.80 -17.38 -9.14
N GLY A 260 -1.93 -17.22 -8.47
CA GLY A 260 -2.19 -17.74 -7.13
C GLY A 260 -1.90 -16.73 -6.01
N ALA A 261 -2.64 -16.84 -4.91
CA ALA A 261 -2.67 -15.88 -3.81
C ALA A 261 -1.35 -15.74 -3.02
N ASP A 262 -0.45 -16.73 -3.11
CA ASP A 262 0.86 -16.69 -2.44
C ASP A 262 1.72 -15.50 -2.91
N SER A 263 1.46 -14.97 -4.11
CA SER A 263 2.21 -13.85 -4.67
C SER A 263 1.54 -12.50 -4.46
N PHE A 264 0.45 -12.39 -3.68
CA PHE A 264 -0.32 -11.14 -3.58
C PHE A 264 -0.42 -10.58 -2.16
N VAL A 265 -0.51 -9.25 -2.08
CA VAL A 265 -0.90 -8.50 -0.89
C VAL A 265 -2.08 -7.59 -1.25
N LEU A 266 -3.07 -7.51 -0.37
CA LEU A 266 -4.13 -6.51 -0.48
C LEU A 266 -3.87 -5.37 0.50
N SER A 267 -4.21 -4.15 0.08
CA SER A 267 -4.12 -2.96 0.94
C SER A 267 -5.23 -1.96 0.63
N SER A 268 -5.49 -1.03 1.56
CA SER A 268 -6.52 -0.02 1.32
C SER A 268 -6.03 1.14 0.45
N ASP A 269 -4.78 1.58 0.61
CA ASP A 269 -4.28 2.84 0.03
C ASP A 269 -5.28 3.99 0.26
N SER A 270 -5.82 4.01 1.48
CA SER A 270 -6.93 4.88 1.85
C SER A 270 -6.55 5.88 2.94
N GLY A 271 -7.39 6.90 3.11
CA GLY A 271 -7.18 8.02 4.02
C GLY A 271 -7.29 9.38 3.33
N ALA A 272 -7.31 9.41 2.00
CA ALA A 272 -7.72 10.59 1.25
C ALA A 272 -9.20 10.93 1.52
N LEU A 273 -9.55 12.22 1.58
CA LEU A 273 -10.89 12.71 1.96
C LEU A 273 -12.05 12.09 1.14
N VAL A 274 -11.79 11.72 -0.12
CA VAL A 274 -12.82 11.16 -1.00
C VAL A 274 -13.04 9.66 -0.79
N LEU A 275 -12.20 8.99 0.00
CA LEU A 275 -12.27 7.56 0.29
C LEU A 275 -12.87 7.31 1.68
N PRO A 276 -13.38 6.09 1.96
CA PRO A 276 -13.73 5.69 3.32
C PRO A 276 -12.53 5.73 4.26
N PRO A 277 -12.74 5.72 5.60
CA PRO A 277 -11.67 5.42 6.54
C PRO A 277 -10.93 4.12 6.18
N PRO A 278 -9.61 4.00 6.47
CA PRO A 278 -8.79 2.87 6.01
C PRO A 278 -9.37 1.49 6.33
N VAL A 279 -9.81 1.28 7.57
CA VAL A 279 -10.40 -0.01 8.00
C VAL A 279 -11.63 -0.40 7.17
N GLU A 280 -12.47 0.59 6.82
CA GLU A 280 -13.68 0.37 6.01
C GLU A 280 -13.36 0.13 4.55
N ALA A 281 -12.38 0.87 4.01
CA ALA A 281 -11.88 0.66 2.65
C ALA A 281 -11.28 -0.75 2.51
N PHE A 282 -10.46 -1.16 3.47
CA PHE A 282 -9.85 -2.49 3.47
C PHE A 282 -10.90 -3.60 3.57
N ARG A 283 -11.84 -3.49 4.53
CA ARG A 283 -12.97 -4.42 4.67
C ARG A 283 -13.77 -4.55 3.37
N GLY A 284 -14.11 -3.42 2.77
CA GLY A 284 -14.87 -3.38 1.52
C GLY A 284 -14.12 -4.05 0.37
N PHE A 285 -12.81 -3.83 0.30
CA PHE A 285 -11.98 -4.40 -0.76
C PHE A 285 -11.81 -5.91 -0.65
N ILE A 286 -11.59 -6.42 0.58
CA ILE A 286 -11.58 -7.86 0.83
C ILE A 286 -12.92 -8.49 0.45
N ALA A 287 -14.03 -7.83 0.81
CA ALA A 287 -15.38 -8.29 0.43
C ALA A 287 -15.61 -8.30 -1.09
N MET A 288 -14.99 -7.38 -1.85
CA MET A 288 -15.05 -7.40 -3.33
C MET A 288 -14.39 -8.66 -3.90
N PHE A 289 -13.18 -9.01 -3.45
CA PHE A 289 -12.52 -10.24 -3.90
C PHE A 289 -13.28 -11.51 -3.46
N ALA A 290 -13.77 -11.54 -2.23
CA ALA A 290 -14.63 -12.63 -1.74
C ALA A 290 -15.86 -12.83 -2.64
N SER A 291 -16.50 -11.72 -3.05
CA SER A 291 -17.67 -11.74 -3.94
C SER A 291 -17.36 -12.23 -5.35
N CYS A 292 -16.09 -12.17 -5.77
CA CYS A 292 -15.60 -12.73 -7.04
C CYS A 292 -15.13 -14.19 -6.91
N GLY A 293 -15.33 -14.82 -5.75
CA GLY A 293 -15.04 -16.24 -5.53
C GLY A 293 -13.63 -16.55 -5.08
N VAL A 294 -12.84 -15.54 -4.63
CA VAL A 294 -11.57 -15.80 -3.95
C VAL A 294 -11.86 -16.46 -2.61
N SER A 295 -11.18 -17.57 -2.31
CA SER A 295 -11.44 -18.37 -1.11
C SER A 295 -11.01 -17.64 0.16
N ASP A 296 -11.64 -17.94 1.30
CA ASP A 296 -11.23 -17.38 2.60
C ASP A 296 -9.76 -17.69 2.91
N ALA A 297 -9.25 -18.85 2.51
CA ALA A 297 -7.85 -19.22 2.70
C ALA A 297 -6.91 -18.33 1.87
N ASP A 298 -7.26 -18.06 0.61
CA ASP A 298 -6.49 -17.17 -0.26
C ASP A 298 -6.56 -15.72 0.21
N LEU A 299 -7.73 -15.25 0.65
CA LEU A 299 -7.87 -13.93 1.25
C LEU A 299 -6.98 -13.80 2.48
N ARG A 300 -6.95 -14.82 3.36
CA ARG A 300 -6.04 -14.82 4.52
C ARG A 300 -4.58 -14.78 4.11
N LYS A 301 -4.16 -15.50 3.07
CA LYS A 301 -2.77 -15.37 2.57
C LYS A 301 -2.47 -13.92 2.19
N MET A 302 -3.37 -13.28 1.45
CA MET A 302 -3.15 -11.95 0.88
C MET A 302 -3.27 -10.80 1.90
N THR A 303 -4.01 -11.00 3.01
CA THR A 303 -4.27 -9.96 4.01
C THR A 303 -3.58 -10.22 5.35
N VAL A 304 -3.13 -11.46 5.61
CA VAL A 304 -2.51 -11.89 6.87
C VAL A 304 -1.11 -12.42 6.59
N ASP A 305 -0.99 -13.59 5.97
CA ASP A 305 0.27 -14.35 5.96
C ASP A 305 1.37 -13.65 5.15
N ASN A 306 1.07 -13.24 3.92
CA ASN A 306 2.01 -12.56 3.04
C ASN A 306 2.46 -11.19 3.59
N PRO A 307 1.58 -10.27 4.02
CA PRO A 307 2.03 -9.00 4.57
C PRO A 307 2.75 -9.16 5.94
N ILE A 308 2.37 -10.14 6.78
CA ILE A 308 3.10 -10.43 8.03
C ILE A 308 4.53 -10.85 7.71
N ASP A 309 4.70 -11.82 6.80
CA ASP A 309 6.02 -12.28 6.40
C ASP A 309 6.81 -11.13 5.76
N LEU A 310 6.24 -10.45 4.77
CA LEU A 310 6.90 -9.41 3.99
C LEU A 310 7.41 -8.24 4.86
N PHE A 311 6.57 -7.73 5.77
CA PHE A 311 6.87 -6.56 6.62
C PHE A 311 7.31 -6.90 8.04
N LYS A 312 7.50 -8.19 8.35
CA LYS A 312 7.94 -8.68 9.67
C LYS A 312 7.03 -8.23 10.81
N VAL A 313 5.72 -8.28 10.58
CA VAL A 313 4.72 -7.82 11.55
C VAL A 313 4.71 -8.74 12.78
N GLY A 314 4.78 -8.16 13.98
CA GLY A 314 4.79 -8.90 15.25
C GLY A 314 6.15 -9.48 15.65
N LEU A 315 7.20 -9.30 14.84
CA LEU A 315 8.58 -9.62 15.20
C LEU A 315 9.23 -8.36 15.78
N ARG A 316 9.19 -8.19 17.10
CA ARG A 316 9.94 -7.15 17.83
C ARG A 316 10.77 -7.76 18.95
#